data_AF-F7XUU5-F1
#
_entry.id   AF-F7XUU5-F1
#
_cell.length_a   1.000
_cell.length_b   1.000
_cell.length_c   1.000
_cell.angle_alpha   90.00
_cell.angle_beta   90.00
_cell.angle_gamma   90.00
#
_symmetry.space_group_name_H-M   'P 1'
#
loop_
_entity.id
_entity.type
_entity.pdbx_description
1 polymer ?
#
loop_
_entity_poly.entity_id
_entity_poly.type
_entity_poly.pdbx_seq_one_letter_code
_entity_poly.pdbx_strand_id
1 'polypeptide(L)'
;MTNDLNLLSYTHVSLFEKFSELPILILYTADDEVVPVDIVEENFKNYPNVQLKKMPNSKHLLGFLNSEQVAISIKEFLKCF
;
A
#
# COMPACT_ATOMS: atom_id res chain seq x y z
N MET A 1 29.40 -18.96 -15.15
CA MET A 1 28.18 -19.10 -14.33
C MET A 1 27.60 -17.71 -14.17
N THR A 2 26.64 -17.37 -15.02
CA THR A 2 25.89 -16.11 -14.95
C THR A 2 24.83 -16.28 -13.88
N ASN A 3 24.85 -15.42 -12.85
CA ASN A 3 23.83 -15.40 -11.81
C ASN A 3 22.45 -15.15 -12.43
N ASP A 4 21.58 -16.16 -12.40
CA ASP A 4 20.16 -16.10 -12.78
C ASP A 4 19.33 -15.30 -11.74
N LEU A 5 19.84 -14.16 -11.28
CA LEU A 5 19.14 -13.21 -10.40
C LEU A 5 18.24 -12.23 -11.18
N ASN A 6 18.15 -12.38 -12.50
CA ASN A 6 17.42 -11.48 -13.41
C ASN A 6 15.95 -11.86 -13.68
N LEU A 7 15.33 -12.75 -12.90
CA LEU A 7 14.02 -13.34 -13.25
C LEU A 7 12.95 -13.29 -12.16
N LEU A 8 13.00 -12.27 -11.28
CA LEU A 8 11.81 -11.84 -10.52
C LEU A 8 11.24 -10.50 -11.00
N SER A 9 11.62 -10.07 -12.21
CA SER A 9 11.14 -8.83 -12.84
C SER A 9 9.77 -8.95 -13.51
N TYR A 10 8.97 -9.98 -13.22
CA TYR A 10 7.73 -10.23 -13.96
C TYR A 10 6.50 -10.13 -13.06
N THR A 11 5.55 -9.31 -13.53
CA THR A 11 4.10 -9.27 -13.30
C THR A 11 3.44 -8.34 -12.27
N HIS A 12 4.07 -7.88 -11.18
CA HIS A 12 3.34 -7.07 -10.18
C HIS A 12 3.21 -5.57 -10.46
N VAL A 13 4.03 -4.99 -11.36
CA VAL A 13 4.00 -3.55 -11.67
C VAL A 13 2.84 -3.15 -12.60
N SER A 14 2.25 -4.10 -13.35
CA SER A 14 1.27 -3.78 -14.40
C SER A 14 -0.12 -3.34 -13.93
N LEU A 15 -0.47 -3.57 -12.65
CA LEU A 15 -1.76 -3.12 -12.10
C LEU A 15 -1.68 -1.65 -11.67
N PHE A 16 -0.59 -1.23 -11.03
CA PHE A 16 -0.44 0.16 -10.58
C PHE A 16 -0.29 1.16 -11.73
N GLU A 17 0.43 0.79 -12.80
CA GLU A 17 0.57 1.64 -13.98
C GLU A 17 -0.78 1.95 -14.65
N LYS A 18 -1.75 1.02 -14.60
CA LYS A 18 -3.10 1.25 -15.15
C LYS A 18 -3.98 2.17 -14.30
N PHE A 19 -3.60 2.39 -13.04
CA PHE A 19 -4.35 3.24 -12.11
C PHE A 19 -3.54 4.47 -11.69
N SER A 20 -2.45 4.80 -12.39
CA SER A 20 -1.57 5.94 -12.07
C SER A 20 -2.27 7.29 -12.14
N GLU A 21 -3.43 7.37 -12.79
CA GLU A 21 -4.25 8.58 -12.89
C GLU A 21 -5.37 8.64 -11.86
N LEU A 22 -5.70 7.51 -11.21
CA LEU A 22 -6.75 7.47 -10.20
C LEU A 22 -6.18 7.80 -8.82
N PRO A 23 -6.93 8.50 -7.96
CA PRO A 23 -6.59 8.59 -6.55
C PRO A 23 -6.56 7.20 -5.89
N ILE A 24 -5.49 6.91 -5.16
CA ILE A 24 -5.32 5.63 -4.44
C ILE A 24 -5.05 5.90 -2.96
N LEU A 25 -5.77 5.22 -2.08
CA LEU A 25 -5.49 5.17 -0.65
C LEU A 25 -4.85 3.82 -0.31
N ILE A 26 -3.68 3.83 0.31
CA ILE A 26 -3.04 2.63 0.87
C ILE A 26 -3.05 2.75 2.40
N LEU A 27 -3.75 1.82 3.04
CA LEU A 27 -3.72 1.63 4.49
C LEU A 27 -2.71 0.52 4.82
N TYR A 28 -1.76 0.82 5.70
CA TYR A 28 -0.68 -0.11 6.05
C TYR A 28 -0.31 0.05 7.52
N THR A 29 0.53 -0.83 8.07
CA THR A 29 0.93 -0.77 9.48
C THR A 29 2.38 -1.20 9.66
N ALA A 30 3.01 -0.80 10.77
CA ALA A 30 4.39 -1.19 11.09
C ALA A 30 4.50 -2.65 11.53
N ASP A 31 3.43 -3.21 12.11
CA ASP A 31 3.45 -4.55 12.71
C ASP A 31 2.85 -5.62 11.77
N ASP A 32 2.86 -5.37 10.45
CA ASP A 32 2.49 -6.36 9.45
C ASP A 32 3.67 -7.31 9.19
N GLU A 33 3.53 -8.54 9.69
CA GLU A 33 4.53 -9.61 9.56
C GLU A 33 4.59 -10.21 8.14
N VAL A 34 3.62 -9.90 7.27
CA VAL A 34 3.52 -10.40 5.90
C VAL A 34 3.99 -9.36 4.89
N VAL A 35 3.64 -8.09 5.11
CA VAL A 35 4.00 -6.97 4.24
C VAL A 35 4.84 -5.94 5.01
N PRO A 36 6.18 -5.97 4.89
CA PRO A 36 7.06 -5.02 5.53
C PRO A 36 6.74 -3.56 5.19
N VAL A 37 6.79 -2.70 6.21
CA VAL A 37 6.43 -1.27 6.12
C VAL A 37 7.32 -0.49 5.17
N ASP A 38 8.60 -0.81 5.13
CA ASP A 38 9.61 -0.24 4.24
C ASP A 38 9.28 -0.53 2.77
N ILE A 39 8.83 -1.75 2.45
CA ILE A 39 8.42 -2.12 1.09
C ILE A 39 7.22 -1.26 0.63
N VAL A 40 6.27 -0.98 1.52
CA VAL A 40 5.12 -0.11 1.18
C VAL A 40 5.60 1.32 0.95
N GLU A 41 6.35 1.89 1.89
CA GLU A 41 6.80 3.27 1.80
C GLU A 41 7.73 3.51 0.60
N GLU A 42 8.70 2.62 0.35
CA GLU A 42 9.63 2.75 -0.77
C GLU A 42 8.97 2.64 -2.14
N ASN A 43 8.03 1.71 -2.30
CA ASN A 43 7.36 1.51 -3.57
C ASN A 43 6.38 2.63 -3.91
N PHE A 44 5.75 3.27 -2.92
CA PHE A 44 4.64 4.18 -3.18
C PHE A 44 4.91 5.66 -2.88
N LYS A 45 6.01 6.02 -2.19
CA LYS A 45 6.32 7.42 -1.83
C LYS A 45 6.41 8.40 -3.00
N ASN A 46 6.73 7.93 -4.21
CA ASN A 46 6.94 8.77 -5.38
C ASN A 46 5.70 8.91 -6.27
N TYR A 47 4.59 8.27 -5.91
CA TYR A 47 3.35 8.32 -6.70
C TYR A 47 2.47 9.48 -6.22
N PRO A 48 2.29 10.55 -7.02
CA PRO A 48 1.59 11.77 -6.58
C PRO A 48 0.10 11.56 -6.33
N ASN A 49 -0.49 10.50 -6.90
CA ASN A 49 -1.88 10.11 -6.75
C ASN A 49 -2.11 9.11 -5.60
N VAL A 50 -1.06 8.72 -4.88
CA VAL A 50 -1.14 7.75 -3.78
C VAL A 50 -1.06 8.47 -2.43
N GLN A 51 -2.08 8.26 -1.61
CA GLN A 51 -2.07 8.64 -0.20
C GLN A 51 -1.73 7.42 0.66
N LEU A 52 -0.61 7.52 1.37
CA LEU A 52 -0.17 6.52 2.35
C LEU A 52 -0.70 6.89 3.74
N LYS A 53 -1.46 6.00 4.38
CA LYS A 53 -1.90 6.17 5.77
C LYS A 53 -1.50 4.99 6.64
N LYS A 54 -0.57 5.25 7.57
CA LYS A 54 -0.11 4.29 8.55
C LYS A 54 -1.12 4.14 9.68
N MET A 55 -1.53 2.92 9.96
CA MET A 55 -2.49 2.54 10.98
C MET A 55 -1.72 2.09 12.23
N PRO A 56 -1.88 2.78 13.38
CA PRO A 56 -1.24 2.38 14.62
C PRO A 56 -1.87 1.09 15.18
N ASN A 57 -1.07 0.30 15.89
CA ASN A 57 -1.52 -0.89 16.61
C ASN A 57 -2.35 -1.85 15.73
N SER A 58 -1.87 -2.16 14.53
CA SER A 58 -2.55 -3.05 13.60
C SER A 58 -1.62 -4.13 13.09
N LYS A 59 -2.16 -5.13 12.40
CA LYS A 59 -1.39 -6.19 11.72
C LYS A 59 -1.96 -6.41 10.33
N HIS A 60 -1.50 -7.45 9.65
CA HIS A 60 -1.96 -7.84 8.31
C HIS A 60 -3.49 -7.80 8.12
N LEU A 61 -4.25 -8.22 9.13
CA LEU A 61 -5.72 -8.20 9.12
C LEU A 61 -6.31 -6.85 9.60
N LEU A 62 -5.76 -5.72 9.12
CA LEU A 62 -6.13 -4.37 9.59
C LEU A 62 -7.62 -4.06 9.46
N GLY A 63 -8.28 -4.59 8.41
CA GLY A 63 -9.72 -4.40 8.18
C GLY A 63 -10.59 -5.05 9.24
N PHE A 64 -10.08 -6.09 9.92
CA PHE A 64 -10.76 -6.75 11.02
C PHE A 64 -10.41 -6.11 12.37
N LEU A 65 -9.12 -5.83 12.58
CA LEU A 65 -8.60 -5.33 13.86
C LEU A 65 -9.00 -3.87 14.13
N ASN A 66 -8.99 -3.03 13.10
CA ASN A 66 -9.20 -1.58 13.20
C ASN A 66 -10.27 -1.10 12.20
N SER A 67 -11.36 -1.86 12.09
CA SER A 67 -12.44 -1.65 11.11
C SER A 67 -13.02 -0.23 11.14
N GLU A 68 -13.19 0.36 12.33
CA GLU A 68 -13.69 1.73 12.50
C GLU A 68 -12.71 2.75 11.93
N GLN A 69 -11.43 2.67 12.29
CA GLN A 69 -10.41 3.61 11.79
C GLN A 69 -10.19 3.45 10.28
N VAL A 70 -10.34 2.23 9.75
CA VAL A 70 -10.36 1.97 8.30
C VAL A 70 -11.53 2.69 7.64
N ALA A 71 -12.75 2.55 8.17
CA ALA A 71 -13.93 3.22 7.64
C ALA A 71 -13.82 4.75 7.70
N ILE A 72 -13.28 5.30 8.79
CA ILE A 72 -12.98 6.74 8.93
C ILE A 72 -11.99 7.17 7.84
N SER A 73 -10.90 6.43 7.67
CA SER A 73 -9.86 6.75 6.68
C SER A 73 -10.38 6.74 5.25
N ILE A 74 -11.25 5.79 4.91
CA ILE A 74 -11.92 5.75 3.60
C ILE A 74 -12.84 6.96 3.44
N LYS A 75 -13.66 7.30 4.45
CA LYS A 75 -14.54 8.47 4.40
C LYS A 75 -13.78 9.78 4.25
N GLU A 76 -12.64 9.92 4.92
CA GLU A 76 -11.77 11.10 4.80
C GLU A 76 -11.21 11.21 3.38
N PHE A 77 -10.68 10.12 2.84
CA PHE A 77 -10.14 10.07 1.48
C PHE A 77 -11.19 10.43 0.41
N LEU A 78 -12.42 9.92 0.56
CA LEU A 78 -13.51 10.20 -0.36
C LEU A 78 -14.00 11.67 -0.33
N LYS A 79 -13.69 12.44 0.72
CA LYS A 79 -14.03 13.88 0.78
C LYS A 79 -13.04 14.77 0.02
N CYS A 80 -11.93 14.22 -0.46
CA CYS A 80 -10.94 14.96 -1.23
C CYS A 80 -11.32 15.14 -2.71
N PHE A 81 -12.50 14.63 -3.13
CA PHE A 81 -13.05 14.64 -4.48
C PHE A 81 -14.53 15.07 -4.44
#